data_AF-A0A2T2S9A9-F1
#
_entry.id   AF-A0A2T2S9A9-F1
#
_cell.length_a   1.000
_cell.length_b   1.000
_cell.length_c   1.000
_cell.angle_alpha   90.00
_cell.angle_beta   90.00
_cell.angle_gamma   90.00
#
_symmetry.space_group_name_H-M   'P 1'
#
loop_
_entity.id
_entity.type
_entity.pdbx_description
1 polymer ?
#
loop_
_entity_poly.entity_id
_entity_poly.type
_entity_poly.pdbx_seq_one_letter_code
_entity_poly.pdbx_strand_id
1 'polypeptide(L)'
;MSTPTPYQESSSPALPAPTPTRPVAGRPVDTEPPVFSWTPIPGATRYRVQVASTEAFESILYDDMRERGAALPLGTVLPDGATMIYWRVRTETAEERSVWSEPAHFAVPAAEQEAEDAALRVDAAPVPLQPEGMEDPPVDQSAVPFSWEAIPEASGYQLQVAPTENIADPHVDFAVDRTTSVTLYDVLPVEAATYYWRIRPLFRVADPGPWSSPVPFAVAPPATEEDDLAPEAADPQASARAAGPALEARTSRTLSLTVSLIAILSFLATIALIILAG
;
A
#
# COMPACT_ATOMS: atom_id res chain seq x y z
N MET A 1 40.76 -19.42 -20.56
CA MET A 1 39.92 -18.31 -21.06
C MET A 1 38.60 -18.42 -20.33
N SER A 2 38.42 -17.63 -19.27
CA SER A 2 37.16 -17.63 -18.50
C SER A 2 36.21 -16.62 -19.14
N THR A 3 35.06 -17.09 -19.59
CA THR A 3 33.94 -16.26 -20.05
C THR A 3 33.38 -15.47 -18.85
N PRO A 4 33.20 -14.14 -18.95
CA PRO A 4 32.51 -13.39 -17.91
C PRO A 4 31.02 -13.75 -17.91
N THR A 5 30.50 -14.06 -16.72
CA THR A 5 29.09 -14.24 -16.41
C THR A 5 28.31 -12.99 -16.85
N PRO A 6 27.17 -13.12 -17.56
CA PRO A 6 26.36 -11.95 -17.89
C PRO A 6 25.82 -11.33 -16.59
N TYR A 7 26.04 -10.04 -16.42
CA TYR A 7 25.36 -9.23 -15.40
C TYR A 7 23.85 -9.40 -15.63
N GLN A 8 23.15 -9.96 -14.65
CA GLN A 8 21.71 -9.83 -14.57
C GLN A 8 21.45 -8.34 -14.32
N GLU A 9 20.87 -7.64 -15.30
CA GLU A 9 20.32 -6.30 -15.07
C GLU A 9 19.26 -6.43 -13.97
N SER A 10 19.62 -5.99 -12.77
CA SER A 10 18.69 -5.75 -11.68
C SER A 10 17.70 -4.69 -12.16
N SER A 11 16.48 -5.14 -12.52
CA SER A 11 15.36 -4.24 -12.75
C SER A 11 15.17 -3.41 -11.49
N SER A 12 15.47 -2.11 -11.56
CA SER A 12 15.15 -1.16 -10.50
C SER A 12 13.67 -1.28 -10.14
N PRO A 13 13.28 -1.30 -8.86
CA PRO A 13 11.87 -1.33 -8.49
C PRO A 13 11.18 -0.07 -9.02
N ALA A 14 10.15 -0.24 -9.83
CA ALA A 14 9.43 0.88 -10.42
C ALA A 14 8.71 1.70 -9.34
N LEU A 15 8.84 3.03 -9.37
CA LEU A 15 8.13 3.92 -8.44
C LEU A 15 6.61 3.66 -8.44
N PRO A 16 5.95 3.59 -7.27
CA PRO A 16 4.51 3.41 -7.19
C PRO A 16 3.77 4.63 -7.73
N ALA A 17 2.58 4.40 -8.27
CA ALA A 17 1.72 5.48 -8.75
C ALA A 17 1.01 6.17 -7.58
N PRO A 18 0.94 7.52 -7.56
CA PRO A 18 0.11 8.23 -6.60
C PRO A 18 -1.37 7.89 -6.80
N THR A 19 -2.20 8.09 -5.78
CA THR A 19 -3.65 7.95 -5.87
C THR A 19 -4.29 9.33 -5.73
N PRO A 20 -5.06 9.80 -6.73
CA PRO A 20 -5.86 11.02 -6.64
C PRO A 20 -6.78 11.00 -5.42
N THR A 21 -6.80 12.08 -4.64
CA THR A 21 -7.66 12.17 -3.46
C THR A 21 -8.65 13.32 -3.49
N ARG A 22 -8.31 14.43 -4.15
CA ARG A 22 -9.21 15.57 -4.37
C ARG A 22 -8.84 16.28 -5.67
N PRO A 23 -9.82 16.74 -6.46
CA PRO A 23 -11.23 16.39 -6.43
C PRO A 23 -11.48 14.97 -7.00
N VAL A 24 -12.48 14.23 -6.51
CA VAL A 24 -12.75 12.82 -6.91
C VAL A 24 -14.25 12.49 -6.82
N ALA A 25 -14.61 11.27 -7.25
CA ALA A 25 -15.91 10.64 -7.09
C ALA A 25 -17.05 11.37 -7.82
N GLY A 26 -16.72 12.11 -8.88
CA GLY A 26 -17.68 12.91 -9.64
C GLY A 26 -18.29 14.07 -8.85
N ARG A 27 -17.87 14.29 -7.60
CA ARG A 27 -18.47 15.31 -6.74
C ARG A 27 -18.16 16.71 -7.28
N PRO A 28 -19.07 17.67 -7.10
CA PRO A 28 -18.85 19.04 -7.53
C PRO A 28 -17.69 19.66 -6.75
N VAL A 29 -16.96 20.57 -7.40
CA VAL A 29 -15.91 21.36 -6.75
C VAL A 29 -16.38 22.78 -6.50
N ASP A 30 -16.53 23.12 -5.23
CA ASP A 30 -17.13 24.40 -4.80
C ASP A 30 -16.09 25.52 -4.59
N THR A 31 -14.81 25.24 -4.87
CA THR A 31 -13.69 26.16 -4.65
C THR A 31 -13.12 26.67 -5.96
N GLU A 32 -12.85 27.97 -6.06
CA GLU A 32 -12.18 28.58 -7.19
C GLU A 32 -10.91 29.34 -6.73
N PRO A 33 -9.69 28.90 -7.12
CA PRO A 33 -9.38 27.70 -7.91
C PRO A 33 -9.58 26.38 -7.13
N PRO A 34 -9.90 25.27 -7.83
CA PRO A 34 -9.95 23.93 -7.25
C PRO A 34 -8.58 23.47 -6.72
N VAL A 35 -8.58 22.82 -5.55
CA VAL A 35 -7.36 22.23 -4.95
C VAL A 35 -7.25 20.76 -5.31
N PHE A 36 -6.15 20.41 -5.99
CA PHE A 36 -5.82 19.04 -6.39
C PHE A 36 -4.84 18.41 -5.39
N SER A 37 -5.15 17.22 -4.91
CA SER A 37 -4.35 16.49 -3.93
C SER A 37 -4.36 14.99 -4.21
N TRP A 38 -3.29 14.31 -3.79
CA TRP A 38 -3.06 12.88 -4.03
C TRP A 38 -2.22 12.26 -2.90
N THR A 39 -2.12 10.93 -2.85
CA THR A 39 -1.29 10.20 -1.88
C THR A 39 0.20 10.50 -2.14
N PRO A 40 1.02 10.64 -1.08
CA PRO A 40 2.44 10.87 -1.24
C PRO A 40 3.12 9.59 -1.70
N ILE A 41 4.17 9.74 -2.52
CA ILE A 41 5.07 8.65 -2.88
C ILE A 41 6.42 8.87 -2.19
N PRO A 42 7.03 7.84 -1.56
CA PRO A 42 8.33 7.96 -0.92
C PRO A 42 9.38 8.53 -1.88
N GLY A 43 10.16 9.52 -1.43
CA GLY A 43 11.19 10.19 -2.22
C GLY A 43 10.68 11.15 -3.31
N ALA A 44 9.37 11.25 -3.54
CA ALA A 44 8.80 12.09 -4.59
C ALA A 44 8.59 13.55 -4.14
N THR A 45 9.30 14.47 -4.79
CA THR A 45 9.17 15.93 -4.55
C THR A 45 8.33 16.65 -5.60
N ARG A 46 8.18 16.07 -6.79
CA ARG A 46 7.38 16.64 -7.88
C ARG A 46 6.51 15.60 -8.56
N TYR A 47 5.38 16.08 -9.04
CA TYR A 47 4.36 15.29 -9.71
C TYR A 47 3.95 15.99 -10.99
N ARG A 48 3.67 15.21 -12.03
CA ARG A 48 3.04 15.73 -13.24
C ARG A 48 1.55 15.52 -13.14
N VAL A 49 0.77 16.58 -13.31
CA VAL A 49 -0.70 16.55 -13.24
C VAL A 49 -1.26 16.87 -14.61
N GLN A 50 -2.15 16.01 -15.10
CA GLN A 50 -2.90 16.23 -16.33
C GLN A 50 -4.39 16.32 -16.03
N VAL A 51 -5.06 17.29 -16.65
CA VAL A 51 -6.52 17.44 -16.65
C VAL A 51 -7.00 17.35 -18.08
N ALA A 52 -8.10 16.64 -18.28
CA ALA A 52 -8.67 16.34 -19.58
C ALA A 52 -10.20 16.40 -19.55
N SER A 53 -10.81 16.63 -20.71
CA SER A 53 -12.27 16.56 -20.89
C SER A 53 -12.79 15.13 -21.10
N THR A 54 -11.89 14.17 -21.32
CA THR A 54 -12.21 12.76 -21.61
C THR A 54 -11.44 11.83 -20.68
N GLU A 55 -12.04 10.74 -20.23
CA GLU A 55 -11.40 9.71 -19.40
C GLU A 55 -10.16 9.09 -20.06
N ALA A 56 -10.14 8.99 -21.39
CA ALA A 56 -9.01 8.46 -22.17
C ALA A 56 -7.85 9.46 -22.36
N PHE A 57 -7.96 10.69 -21.84
CA PHE A 57 -6.94 11.75 -21.99
C PHE A 57 -6.62 12.11 -23.46
N GLU A 58 -7.59 12.03 -24.36
CA GLU A 58 -7.44 12.42 -25.78
C GLU A 58 -7.42 13.94 -25.97
N SER A 59 -8.10 14.67 -25.07
CA SER A 59 -8.14 16.13 -25.06
C SER A 59 -7.62 16.65 -23.72
N ILE A 60 -6.34 17.02 -23.70
CA ILE A 60 -5.66 17.59 -22.54
C ILE A 60 -5.99 19.08 -22.44
N LEU A 61 -6.54 19.49 -21.29
CA LEU A 61 -6.87 20.87 -20.95
C LEU A 61 -5.76 21.54 -20.14
N TYR A 62 -5.03 20.74 -19.36
CA TYR A 62 -3.97 21.20 -18.48
C TYR A 62 -2.92 20.10 -18.31
N ASP A 63 -1.64 20.47 -18.32
CA ASP A 63 -0.51 19.56 -18.11
C ASP A 63 0.68 20.33 -17.54
N ASP A 64 1.07 20.05 -16.30
CA ASP A 64 2.14 20.78 -15.63
C ASP A 64 2.77 20.00 -14.49
N MET A 65 3.95 20.46 -14.05
CA MET A 65 4.65 19.96 -12.88
C MET A 65 4.20 20.71 -11.63
N ARG A 66 3.82 19.95 -10.59
CA ARG A 66 3.27 20.46 -9.33
C ARG A 66 3.89 19.77 -8.12
N GLU A 67 3.91 20.51 -7.02
CA GLU A 67 4.09 19.93 -5.69
C GLU A 67 2.75 19.36 -5.19
N ARG A 68 2.79 18.57 -4.12
CA ARG A 68 1.60 17.94 -3.55
C ARG A 68 0.61 19.00 -3.03
N GLY A 69 -0.68 18.82 -3.31
CA GLY A 69 -1.73 19.70 -2.79
C GLY A 69 -1.77 21.06 -3.49
N ALA A 70 -1.80 21.07 -4.83
CA ALA A 70 -1.71 22.29 -5.63
C ALA A 70 -3.09 22.84 -6.01
N ALA A 71 -3.29 24.15 -5.85
CA ALA A 71 -4.42 24.86 -6.41
C ALA A 71 -4.20 25.09 -7.92
N LEU A 72 -5.12 24.60 -8.76
CA LEU A 72 -4.97 24.70 -10.22
C LEU A 72 -5.93 25.74 -10.80
N PRO A 73 -5.45 26.73 -11.57
CA PRO A 73 -6.29 27.79 -12.14
C PRO A 73 -7.07 27.28 -13.36
N LEU A 74 -8.12 26.48 -13.11
CA LEU A 74 -8.87 25.84 -14.18
C LEU A 74 -9.93 26.74 -14.85
N GLY A 75 -10.31 27.87 -14.24
CA GLY A 75 -11.44 28.69 -14.67
C GLY A 75 -11.39 29.21 -16.11
N THR A 76 -10.21 29.27 -16.75
CA THR A 76 -10.05 29.71 -18.15
C THR A 76 -9.69 28.58 -19.11
N VAL A 77 -9.46 27.36 -18.62
CA VAL A 77 -9.07 26.20 -19.45
C VAL A 77 -10.18 25.15 -19.55
N LEU A 78 -11.19 25.20 -18.67
CA LEU A 78 -12.35 24.32 -18.77
C LEU A 78 -13.18 24.69 -20.01
N PRO A 79 -13.61 23.72 -20.83
CA PRO A 79 -14.46 23.99 -21.98
C PRO A 79 -15.86 24.42 -21.53
N ASP A 80 -16.50 25.28 -22.31
CA ASP A 80 -17.87 25.71 -22.08
C ASP A 80 -18.82 24.51 -22.06
N GLY A 81 -19.70 24.45 -21.06
CA GLY A 81 -20.67 23.36 -20.91
C GLY A 81 -20.09 22.03 -20.43
N ALA A 82 -18.83 21.98 -19.97
CA ALA A 82 -18.27 20.78 -19.36
C ALA A 82 -19.08 20.37 -18.12
N THR A 83 -19.51 19.11 -18.08
CA THR A 83 -20.24 18.54 -16.93
C THR A 83 -19.36 17.66 -16.04
N MET A 84 -18.33 17.06 -16.63
CA MET A 84 -17.39 16.15 -15.98
C MET A 84 -15.98 16.43 -16.47
N ILE A 85 -15.02 16.43 -15.54
CA ILE A 85 -13.60 16.62 -15.83
C ILE A 85 -12.81 15.46 -15.24
N TYR A 86 -11.83 14.98 -16.01
CA TYR A 86 -10.96 13.87 -15.64
C TYR A 86 -9.56 14.40 -15.38
N TRP A 87 -8.88 13.80 -14.42
CA TRP A 87 -7.50 14.15 -14.15
C TRP A 87 -6.73 12.96 -13.62
N ARG A 88 -5.42 12.99 -13.86
CA ARG A 88 -4.48 11.98 -13.40
C ARG A 88 -3.20 12.64 -12.97
N VAL A 89 -2.50 11.96 -12.09
CA VAL A 89 -1.19 12.36 -11.57
C VAL A 89 -0.20 11.21 -11.68
N ARG A 90 1.07 11.53 -11.87
CA ARG A 90 2.19 10.58 -11.71
C ARG A 90 3.34 11.24 -10.98
N THR A 91 4.16 10.43 -10.34
CA THR A 91 5.45 10.88 -9.82
C THR A 91 6.44 11.07 -10.97
N GLU A 92 7.17 12.17 -10.94
CA GLU A 92 8.24 12.43 -11.90
C GLU A 92 9.43 13.05 -11.15
N THR A 93 10.47 12.23 -10.94
CA THR A 93 11.75 12.65 -10.35
C THR A 93 12.77 12.89 -11.47
N ALA A 94 13.98 13.33 -11.11
CA ALA A 94 15.07 13.50 -12.08
C ALA A 94 15.52 12.17 -12.70
N GLU A 95 15.32 11.08 -11.98
CA GLU A 95 15.88 9.75 -12.29
C GLU A 95 14.81 8.79 -12.80
N GLU A 96 13.56 8.94 -12.34
CA GLU A 96 12.51 7.96 -12.58
C GLU A 96 11.11 8.59 -12.69
N ARG A 97 10.21 7.85 -13.34
CA ARG A 97 8.79 8.19 -13.47
C ARG A 97 7.95 6.99 -13.08
N SER A 98 6.91 7.22 -12.28
CA SER A 98 5.89 6.19 -12.06
C SER A 98 5.00 6.05 -13.30
N VAL A 99 4.22 4.97 -13.35
CA VAL A 99 3.04 4.95 -14.20
C VAL A 99 2.04 6.03 -13.77
N TRP A 100 1.14 6.40 -14.68
CA TRP A 100 0.02 7.28 -14.33
C TRP A 100 -0.91 6.57 -13.33
N SER A 101 -1.47 7.36 -12.43
CA SER A 101 -2.62 6.93 -11.62
C SER A 101 -3.81 6.53 -12.48
N GLU A 102 -4.71 5.76 -11.88
CA GLU A 102 -6.08 5.65 -12.38
C GLU A 102 -6.70 7.05 -12.47
N PRO A 103 -7.45 7.36 -13.55
CA PRO A 103 -8.10 8.65 -13.68
C PRO A 103 -9.08 8.88 -12.55
N ALA A 104 -9.01 10.06 -11.92
CA ALA A 104 -10.08 10.55 -11.07
C ALA A 104 -10.98 11.51 -11.85
N HIS A 105 -12.22 11.67 -11.39
CA HIS A 105 -13.19 12.56 -12.03
C HIS A 105 -13.94 13.42 -11.01
N PHE A 106 -14.37 14.59 -11.45
CA PHE A 106 -15.18 15.52 -10.67
C PHE A 106 -16.15 16.31 -11.55
N ALA A 107 -17.28 16.72 -10.98
CA ALA A 107 -18.28 17.51 -11.69
C ALA A 107 -17.95 19.00 -11.63
N VAL A 108 -18.25 19.70 -12.72
CA VAL A 108 -18.25 21.16 -12.73
C VAL A 108 -19.57 21.65 -12.10
N PRO A 109 -19.55 22.65 -11.19
CA PRO A 109 -20.75 23.12 -10.48
C PRO A 109 -21.93 23.54 -11.36
N ALA A 110 -21.70 23.86 -12.64
CA ALA A 110 -22.71 24.30 -13.59
C ALA A 110 -23.52 23.16 -14.26
N ALA A 111 -23.19 21.89 -13.99
CA ALA A 111 -24.02 20.78 -14.44
C ALA A 111 -25.29 20.73 -13.58
N GLU A 112 -26.44 21.03 -14.18
CA GLU A 112 -27.75 20.93 -13.56
C GLU A 112 -27.87 19.61 -12.77
N GLN A 113 -28.23 19.72 -11.49
CA GLN A 113 -28.48 18.58 -10.62
C GLN A 113 -29.58 17.72 -11.23
N GLU A 114 -29.21 16.65 -11.91
CA GLU A 114 -30.10 15.50 -12.08
C GLU A 114 -30.26 14.85 -10.70
N ALA A 115 -31.16 15.42 -9.92
CA ALA A 115 -31.73 14.80 -8.72
C ALA A 115 -32.66 13.62 -9.07
N GLU A 116 -32.52 13.03 -10.26
CA GLU A 116 -33.34 11.92 -10.75
C GLU A 116 -32.74 10.55 -10.40
N ASP A 117 -31.45 10.47 -10.04
CA ASP A 117 -30.78 9.23 -9.65
C ASP A 117 -30.64 9.03 -8.13
N ALA A 118 -31.62 9.52 -7.35
CA ALA A 118 -31.94 8.90 -6.06
C ALA A 118 -32.64 7.53 -6.24
N ALA A 119 -32.47 6.89 -7.40
CA ALA A 119 -32.92 5.55 -7.69
C ALA A 119 -32.29 4.58 -6.69
N LEU A 120 -33.14 3.92 -5.90
CA LEU A 120 -32.87 2.72 -5.08
C LEU A 120 -31.38 2.45 -4.79
N ARG A 121 -30.78 3.32 -3.96
CA ARG A 121 -29.44 3.07 -3.43
C ARG A 121 -29.51 1.98 -2.37
N VAL A 122 -28.59 1.02 -2.45
CA VAL A 122 -28.39 0.08 -1.35
C VAL A 122 -27.72 0.84 -0.21
N ASP A 123 -28.42 0.98 0.91
CA ASP A 123 -27.85 1.57 2.13
C ASP A 123 -26.98 0.55 2.85
N ALA A 124 -25.83 0.24 2.26
CA ALA A 124 -24.86 -0.71 2.78
C ALA A 124 -23.49 -0.06 2.96
N ALA A 125 -22.79 -0.49 4.01
CA ALA A 125 -21.39 -0.15 4.20
C ALA A 125 -20.52 -1.10 3.37
N PRO A 126 -19.44 -0.62 2.74
CA PRO A 126 -18.45 -1.49 2.11
C PRO A 126 -17.85 -2.44 3.14
N VAL A 127 -17.53 -3.66 2.72
CA VAL A 127 -16.85 -4.65 3.56
C VAL A 127 -15.34 -4.42 3.48
N PRO A 128 -14.66 -4.09 4.59
CA PRO A 128 -13.21 -4.05 4.67
C PRO A 128 -12.59 -5.42 4.35
N LEU A 129 -11.56 -5.47 3.51
CA LEU A 129 -10.87 -6.71 3.12
C LEU A 129 -9.43 -6.76 3.63
N GLN A 130 -8.67 -5.68 3.48
CA GLN A 130 -7.31 -5.57 4.05
C GLN A 130 -7.06 -4.16 4.60
N PRO A 131 -6.32 -4.04 5.71
CA PRO A 131 -5.99 -5.12 6.65
C PRO A 131 -7.26 -5.64 7.37
N GLU A 132 -7.38 -6.95 7.56
CA GLU A 132 -8.59 -7.59 8.11
C GLU A 132 -8.59 -7.70 9.64
N GLY A 133 -7.46 -7.43 10.31
CA GLY A 133 -7.35 -7.60 11.75
C GLY A 133 -5.94 -7.44 12.30
N MET A 134 -5.72 -8.00 13.50
CA MET A 134 -4.39 -8.14 14.09
C MET A 134 -3.67 -9.34 13.47
N GLU A 135 -2.96 -9.09 12.38
CA GLU A 135 -2.14 -10.08 11.68
C GLU A 135 -0.83 -10.38 12.43
N ASP A 136 -0.32 -11.61 12.28
CA ASP A 136 1.00 -12.05 12.74
C ASP A 136 1.75 -12.70 11.56
N PRO A 137 2.79 -12.06 11.00
CA PRO A 137 3.40 -10.81 11.45
C PRO A 137 2.53 -9.56 11.19
N PRO A 138 2.74 -8.46 11.96
CA PRO A 138 2.05 -7.18 11.70
C PRO A 138 2.36 -6.59 10.32
N VAL A 139 1.50 -5.69 9.85
CA VAL A 139 1.67 -5.01 8.56
C VAL A 139 2.88 -4.07 8.61
N ASP A 140 3.70 -4.08 7.56
CA ASP A 140 4.82 -3.14 7.43
C ASP A 140 4.30 -1.71 7.31
N GLN A 141 4.70 -0.85 8.24
CA GLN A 141 4.27 0.54 8.29
C GLN A 141 4.74 1.39 7.10
N SER A 142 5.82 0.99 6.41
CA SER A 142 6.32 1.71 5.23
C SER A 142 5.36 1.63 4.03
N ALA A 143 4.51 0.60 3.98
CA ALA A 143 3.55 0.39 2.92
C ALA A 143 2.32 -0.39 3.44
N VAL A 144 1.28 0.33 3.84
CA VAL A 144 0.05 -0.27 4.39
C VAL A 144 -1.01 -0.37 3.28
N PRO A 145 -1.34 -1.58 2.80
CA PRO A 145 -2.38 -1.77 1.80
C PRO A 145 -3.76 -1.74 2.44
N PHE A 146 -4.67 -0.99 1.84
CA PHE A 146 -6.10 -0.99 2.17
C PHE A 146 -6.89 -1.51 0.99
N SER A 147 -7.84 -2.42 1.22
CA SER A 147 -8.77 -2.88 0.19
C SER A 147 -10.16 -3.17 0.77
N TRP A 148 -11.20 -3.02 -0.04
CA TRP A 148 -12.60 -3.19 0.37
C TRP A 148 -13.47 -3.67 -0.79
N GLU A 149 -14.64 -4.22 -0.48
CA GLU A 149 -15.63 -4.61 -1.49
C GLU A 149 -16.27 -3.40 -2.18
N ALA A 150 -16.48 -3.51 -3.49
CA ALA A 150 -17.15 -2.49 -4.27
C ALA A 150 -18.66 -2.42 -3.96
N ILE A 151 -19.17 -1.20 -3.80
CA ILE A 151 -20.60 -0.91 -3.84
C ILE A 151 -20.94 -0.42 -5.26
N PRO A 152 -21.83 -1.11 -6.02
CA PRO A 152 -22.09 -0.81 -7.42
C PRO A 152 -22.49 0.65 -7.72
N GLU A 153 -23.23 1.29 -6.81
CA GLU A 153 -23.72 2.66 -6.97
C GLU A 153 -22.73 3.72 -6.45
N ALA A 154 -21.62 3.33 -5.82
CA ALA A 154 -20.65 4.27 -5.27
C ALA A 154 -19.83 4.91 -6.39
N SER A 155 -19.75 6.24 -6.39
CA SER A 155 -18.88 6.98 -7.31
C SER A 155 -17.45 7.11 -6.79
N GLY A 156 -17.24 6.80 -5.50
CA GLY A 156 -15.93 6.65 -4.89
C GLY A 156 -16.06 6.30 -3.41
N TYR A 157 -14.98 6.46 -2.66
CA TYR A 157 -14.95 6.05 -1.24
C TYR A 157 -14.23 7.07 -0.37
N GLN A 158 -14.60 7.17 0.90
CA GLN A 158 -13.86 7.93 1.90
C GLN A 158 -13.26 6.97 2.91
N LEU A 159 -11.93 7.01 3.05
CA LEU A 159 -11.16 6.17 3.95
C LEU A 159 -10.67 7.01 5.12
N GLN A 160 -10.82 6.48 6.33
CA GLN A 160 -10.28 7.06 7.54
C GLN A 160 -9.40 6.06 8.30
N VAL A 161 -8.27 6.53 8.83
CA VAL A 161 -7.40 5.77 9.73
C VAL A 161 -7.08 6.61 10.96
N ALA A 162 -7.24 6.05 12.15
CA ALA A 162 -7.02 6.72 13.44
C ALA A 162 -6.36 5.77 14.45
N PRO A 163 -5.71 6.30 15.51
CA PRO A 163 -5.08 5.47 16.54
C PRO A 163 -6.11 4.93 17.56
N THR A 164 -7.36 5.38 17.49
CA THR A 164 -8.44 5.00 18.41
C THR A 164 -9.67 4.47 17.67
N GLU A 165 -10.37 3.52 18.29
CA GLU A 165 -11.56 2.85 17.70
C GLU A 165 -12.70 3.81 17.36
N ASN A 166 -12.85 4.90 18.11
CA ASN A 166 -13.90 5.89 17.87
C ASN A 166 -13.62 6.81 16.66
N ILE A 167 -12.40 6.80 16.11
CA ILE A 167 -11.97 7.58 14.94
C ILE A 167 -12.43 9.05 15.07
N ALA A 168 -12.18 9.65 16.24
CA ALA A 168 -12.54 11.04 16.52
C ALA A 168 -11.55 12.04 15.89
N ASP A 169 -10.27 11.66 15.81
CA ASP A 169 -9.19 12.44 15.21
C ASP A 169 -8.38 11.54 14.25
N PRO A 170 -8.83 11.40 12.99
CA PRO A 170 -8.16 10.54 12.02
C PRO A 170 -6.84 11.17 11.55
N HIS A 171 -5.75 10.38 11.58
CA HIS A 171 -4.49 10.75 10.94
C HIS A 171 -4.62 10.80 9.42
N VAL A 172 -5.44 9.91 8.88
CA VAL A 172 -5.73 9.82 7.45
C VAL A 172 -7.23 10.04 7.28
N ASP A 173 -7.60 11.03 6.49
CA ASP A 173 -8.97 11.24 6.03
C ASP A 173 -8.93 11.76 4.59
N PHE A 174 -9.19 10.89 3.63
CA PHE A 174 -9.28 11.28 2.22
C PHE A 174 -10.33 10.48 1.48
N ALA A 175 -10.70 11.00 0.31
CA ALA A 175 -11.53 10.30 -0.66
C ALA A 175 -10.67 9.69 -1.76
N VAL A 176 -11.18 8.65 -2.41
CA VAL A 176 -10.65 8.10 -3.67
C VAL A 176 -11.80 7.95 -4.65
N ASP A 177 -11.45 7.81 -5.92
CA ASP A 177 -12.42 7.60 -7.00
C ASP A 177 -12.97 6.15 -6.96
N ARG A 178 -13.31 5.56 -8.11
CA ARG A 178 -13.90 4.21 -8.19
C ARG A 178 -12.95 3.06 -7.85
N THR A 179 -11.77 3.36 -7.33
CA THR A 179 -10.82 2.34 -6.88
C THR A 179 -11.32 1.66 -5.61
N THR A 180 -10.90 0.40 -5.43
CA THR A 180 -11.26 -0.44 -4.28
C THR A 180 -10.03 -0.84 -3.46
N SER A 181 -8.88 -0.27 -3.79
CA SER A 181 -7.64 -0.48 -3.06
C SER A 181 -6.77 0.77 -3.08
N VAL A 182 -6.04 1.01 -2.01
CA VAL A 182 -5.02 2.06 -1.92
C VAL A 182 -3.89 1.59 -1.01
N THR A 183 -2.64 1.86 -1.40
CA THR A 183 -1.50 1.64 -0.51
C THR A 183 -1.02 2.99 0.02
N LEU A 184 -0.87 3.05 1.34
CA LEU A 184 -0.38 4.23 2.03
C LEU A 184 1.07 4.03 2.45
N TYR A 185 1.91 4.96 1.99
CA TYR A 185 3.35 4.90 2.20
C TYR A 185 3.80 5.97 3.20
N ASP A 186 4.49 5.55 4.26
CA ASP A 186 5.12 6.44 5.26
C ASP A 186 4.20 7.54 5.83
N VAL A 187 2.89 7.31 5.90
CA VAL A 187 1.91 8.29 6.40
C VAL A 187 1.45 8.03 7.84
N LEU A 188 1.57 6.80 8.33
CA LEU A 188 1.11 6.44 9.67
C LEU A 188 2.23 6.69 10.70
N PRO A 189 1.97 7.38 11.81
CA PRO A 189 2.97 7.60 12.86
C PRO A 189 3.55 6.32 13.48
N VAL A 190 4.86 6.29 13.75
CA VAL A 190 5.55 5.14 14.38
C VAL A 190 5.16 4.91 15.86
N GLU A 191 4.48 5.86 16.47
CA GLU A 191 4.19 5.85 17.92
C GLU A 191 3.05 4.90 18.30
N ALA A 192 2.16 4.56 17.37
CA ALA A 192 1.04 3.68 17.62
C ALA A 192 1.28 2.30 16.98
N ALA A 193 1.19 1.26 17.81
CA ALA A 193 1.29 -0.13 17.37
C ALA A 193 -0.02 -0.68 16.79
N THR A 194 -1.15 0.01 17.03
CA THR A 194 -2.47 -0.41 16.56
C THR A 194 -3.23 0.80 16.02
N TYR A 195 -3.81 0.61 14.85
CA TYR A 195 -4.66 1.57 14.18
C TYR A 195 -6.04 0.99 13.93
N TYR A 196 -7.01 1.87 13.73
CA TYR A 196 -8.37 1.53 13.36
C TYR A 196 -8.68 2.23 12.05
N TRP A 197 -9.24 1.49 11.10
CA TRP A 197 -9.65 2.07 9.84
C TRP A 197 -11.11 1.78 9.55
N ARG A 198 -11.73 2.70 8.81
CA ARG A 198 -13.09 2.52 8.29
C ARG A 198 -13.22 3.14 6.91
N ILE A 199 -14.22 2.67 6.18
CA ILE A 199 -14.51 3.07 4.82
C ILE A 199 -16.00 3.34 4.66
N ARG A 200 -16.37 4.31 3.83
CA ARG A 200 -17.76 4.53 3.41
C ARG A 200 -17.85 4.86 1.92
N PRO A 201 -18.98 4.56 1.27
CA PRO A 201 -19.17 4.91 -0.12
C PRO A 201 -19.52 6.40 -0.24
N LEU A 202 -19.00 7.03 -1.27
CA LEU A 202 -19.34 8.37 -1.71
C LEU A 202 -20.24 8.27 -2.94
N PHE A 203 -21.12 9.27 -3.07
CA PHE A 203 -22.02 9.41 -4.18
C PHE A 203 -21.87 10.81 -4.77
N ARG A 204 -22.09 10.90 -6.08
CA ARG A 204 -21.96 12.14 -6.84
C ARG A 204 -22.89 13.24 -6.32
N VAL A 205 -24.17 12.89 -6.14
CA VAL A 205 -25.28 13.80 -5.83
C VAL A 205 -26.11 13.24 -4.67
N ALA A 206 -25.46 12.86 -3.57
CA ALA A 206 -26.13 12.45 -2.34
C ALA A 206 -25.21 12.61 -1.13
N ASP A 207 -25.80 12.51 0.06
CA ASP A 207 -25.04 12.29 1.27
C ASP A 207 -24.23 10.98 1.18
N PRO A 208 -23.02 10.92 1.74
CA PRO A 208 -22.25 9.69 1.83
C PRO A 208 -23.04 8.54 2.48
N GLY A 209 -22.74 7.31 2.08
CA GLY A 209 -23.33 6.12 2.70
C GLY A 209 -22.83 5.86 4.13
N PRO A 210 -23.34 4.78 4.77
CA PRO A 210 -22.93 4.42 6.11
C PRO A 210 -21.45 4.02 6.16
N TRP A 211 -20.82 4.29 7.30
CA TRP A 211 -19.48 3.79 7.60
C TRP A 211 -19.50 2.27 7.85
N SER A 212 -18.44 1.59 7.44
CA SER A 212 -18.11 0.26 7.95
C SER A 212 -17.87 0.32 9.46
N SER A 213 -17.99 -0.83 10.12
CA SER A 213 -17.40 -0.99 11.45
C SER A 213 -15.89 -0.73 11.38
N PRO A 214 -15.31 -0.02 12.37
CA PRO A 214 -13.85 0.14 12.44
C PRO A 214 -13.16 -1.21 12.54
N VAL A 215 -12.12 -1.42 11.74
CA VAL A 215 -11.31 -2.64 11.76
C VAL A 215 -9.97 -2.31 12.40
N PRO A 216 -9.57 -3.00 13.49
CA PRO A 216 -8.26 -2.83 14.08
C PRO A 216 -7.19 -3.54 13.24
N PHE A 217 -6.00 -2.98 13.16
CA PHE A 217 -4.83 -3.65 12.61
C PHE A 217 -3.56 -3.23 13.31
N ALA A 218 -2.57 -4.12 13.33
CA ALA A 218 -1.26 -3.86 13.91
C ALA A 218 -0.27 -3.46 12.82
N VAL A 219 0.58 -2.48 13.12
CA VAL A 219 1.70 -2.11 12.25
C VAL A 219 3.02 -2.36 12.96
N ALA A 220 4.01 -2.82 12.21
CA ALA A 220 5.39 -2.91 12.64
C ALA A 220 6.22 -1.78 11.99
N PRO A 221 7.13 -1.14 12.73
CA PRO A 221 8.11 -0.25 12.13
C PRO A 221 8.88 -0.97 11.00
N PRO A 222 9.37 -0.24 9.99
CA PRO A 222 10.16 -0.85 8.93
C PRO A 222 11.36 -1.58 9.55
N ALA A 223 11.61 -2.82 9.10
CA ALA A 223 12.74 -3.60 9.54
C ALA A 223 14.02 -2.79 9.30
N THR A 224 14.67 -2.37 10.38
CA THR A 224 15.93 -1.63 10.28
C THR A 224 17.03 -2.66 10.01
N GLU A 225 17.81 -2.50 8.94
CA GLU A 225 18.91 -3.43 8.60
C GLU A 225 19.97 -3.55 9.72
N GLU A 226 19.90 -2.73 10.76
CA GLU A 226 20.76 -2.82 11.95
C GLU A 226 20.47 -4.04 12.84
N ASP A 227 19.27 -4.65 12.78
CA ASP A 227 18.93 -5.81 13.63
C ASP A 227 19.53 -7.14 13.11
N ASP A 228 20.07 -7.14 11.90
CA ASP A 228 20.82 -8.28 11.30
C ASP A 228 22.34 -8.20 11.55
N LEU A 229 22.83 -7.12 12.16
CA LEU A 229 24.20 -7.04 12.66
C LEU A 229 24.28 -7.68 14.05
N ALA A 230 24.35 -9.01 14.07
CA ALA A 230 24.80 -9.75 15.25
C ALA A 230 26.04 -9.04 15.85
N PRO A 231 26.14 -8.86 17.18
CA PRO A 231 27.27 -8.17 17.78
C PRO A 231 28.55 -8.87 17.35
N GLU A 232 29.39 -8.15 16.60
CA GLU A 232 30.74 -8.57 16.24
C GLU A 232 31.41 -9.05 17.52
N ALA A 233 31.75 -10.35 17.54
CA ALA A 233 32.26 -11.02 18.72
C ALA A 233 33.42 -10.21 19.30
N ALA A 234 33.21 -9.63 20.48
CA ALA A 234 34.24 -8.91 21.21
C ALA A 234 35.44 -9.84 21.42
N ASP A 235 36.57 -9.46 20.82
CA ASP A 235 37.96 -9.85 21.09
C ASP A 235 38.19 -11.28 21.66
N PRO A 236 38.64 -12.26 20.85
CA PRO A 236 38.97 -13.60 21.33
C PRO A 236 40.18 -13.66 22.29
N GLN A 237 40.90 -12.56 22.55
CA GLN A 237 42.06 -12.57 23.44
C GLN A 237 41.76 -12.26 24.92
N ALA A 238 40.54 -11.81 25.28
CA ALA A 238 40.20 -11.54 26.68
C ALA A 238 39.94 -12.80 27.52
N SER A 239 39.61 -13.95 26.89
CA SER A 239 39.24 -15.19 27.61
C SER A 239 40.43 -16.06 28.05
N ALA A 240 41.68 -15.70 27.70
CA ALA A 240 42.83 -16.56 27.94
C ALA A 240 43.50 -16.42 29.33
N ARG A 241 43.02 -15.55 30.23
CA ARG A 241 43.69 -15.29 31.53
C ARG A 241 43.00 -15.83 32.78
N ALA A 242 41.93 -16.61 32.66
CA ALA A 242 41.17 -17.09 33.81
C ALA A 242 40.92 -18.62 33.84
N ALA A 243 41.86 -19.44 33.36
CA ALA A 243 41.80 -20.88 33.53
C ALA A 243 43.09 -21.40 34.19
N GLY A 244 42.98 -21.80 35.46
CA GLY A 244 43.98 -22.62 36.15
C GLY A 244 44.09 -24.02 35.52
N PRO A 245 44.99 -24.89 36.02
CA PRO A 245 45.27 -26.17 35.37
C PRO A 245 44.03 -27.06 35.31
N ALA A 246 43.66 -27.48 34.10
CA ALA A 246 42.54 -28.36 33.82
C ALA A 246 42.78 -29.76 34.43
N LEU A 247 41.92 -30.15 35.38
CA LEU A 247 41.77 -31.54 35.77
C LEU A 247 40.96 -32.28 34.69
N GLU A 248 41.49 -33.42 34.26
CA GLU A 248 40.93 -34.29 33.23
C GLU A 248 39.44 -34.60 33.45
N ALA A 249 38.59 -34.13 32.54
CA ALA A 249 37.21 -34.59 32.41
C ALA A 249 37.16 -35.75 31.42
N ARG A 250 36.85 -36.94 31.94
CA ARG A 250 36.62 -38.18 31.18
C ARG A 250 35.55 -37.99 30.10
N THR A 251 35.90 -38.31 28.86
CA THR A 251 34.97 -38.32 27.72
C THR A 251 34.10 -39.58 27.75
N SER A 252 32.78 -39.42 27.83
CA SER A 252 31.83 -40.51 27.56
C SER A 252 31.54 -40.56 26.06
N ARG A 253 32.29 -41.41 25.35
CA ARG A 253 32.00 -41.89 24.00
C ARG A 253 31.00 -43.05 24.08
N THR A 254 29.71 -42.79 24.05
CA THR A 254 28.69 -43.80 23.71
C THR A 254 27.30 -43.16 23.70
N LEU A 255 26.86 -42.64 22.54
CA LEU A 255 25.45 -42.49 22.11
C LEU A 255 25.37 -41.59 20.87
N SER A 256 25.93 -42.02 19.74
CA SER A 256 25.54 -41.49 18.43
C SER A 256 26.01 -42.42 17.31
N LEU A 257 25.57 -43.68 17.36
CA LEU A 257 25.88 -44.66 16.30
C LEU A 257 24.74 -45.67 16.02
N THR A 258 23.62 -45.59 16.74
CA THR A 258 22.47 -46.49 16.54
C THR A 258 21.36 -45.89 15.66
N VAL A 259 21.33 -44.57 15.43
CA VAL A 259 20.24 -43.93 14.66
C VAL A 259 20.52 -43.89 13.15
N SER A 260 21.79 -43.76 12.71
CA SER A 260 22.11 -43.75 11.27
C SER A 260 21.96 -45.11 10.57
N LEU A 261 22.03 -46.23 11.30
CA LEU A 261 21.94 -47.57 10.69
C LEU A 261 20.48 -47.98 10.36
N ILE A 262 19.50 -47.45 11.10
CA ILE A 262 18.07 -47.78 10.93
C ILE A 262 17.45 -47.03 9.73
N ALA A 263 17.92 -45.82 9.43
CA ALA A 263 17.44 -45.05 8.28
C ALA A 263 17.87 -45.66 6.92
N ILE A 264 19.09 -46.24 6.85
CA ILE A 264 19.65 -46.81 5.62
C ILE A 264 18.98 -48.15 5.26
N LEU A 265 18.67 -48.98 6.25
CA LEU A 265 17.98 -50.26 6.02
C LEU A 265 16.52 -50.08 5.60
N SER A 266 15.86 -49.02 6.10
CA SER A 266 14.46 -48.72 5.73
C SER A 266 14.35 -48.24 4.28
N PHE A 267 15.33 -47.49 3.78
CA PHE A 267 15.34 -47.02 2.39
C PHE A 267 15.58 -48.14 1.36
N LEU A 268 16.45 -49.11 1.69
CA LEU A 268 16.73 -50.26 0.82
C LEU A 268 15.55 -51.25 0.74
N ALA A 269 14.79 -51.42 1.82
CA ALA A 269 13.61 -52.28 1.83
C ALA A 269 12.47 -51.74 0.95
N THR A 270 12.27 -50.42 0.92
CA THR A 270 11.22 -49.78 0.08
C THR A 270 11.55 -49.89 -1.41
N ILE A 271 12.83 -49.76 -1.78
CA ILE A 271 13.27 -49.92 -3.18
C ILE A 271 13.09 -51.36 -3.66
N ALA A 272 13.39 -52.36 -2.82
CA ALA A 272 13.21 -53.77 -3.17
C ALA A 272 11.73 -54.14 -3.38
N LEU A 273 10.80 -53.52 -2.64
CA LEU A 273 9.36 -53.80 -2.76
C LEU A 273 8.74 -53.24 -4.06
N ILE A 274 9.26 -52.11 -4.56
CA ILE A 274 8.81 -51.49 -5.82
C ILE A 274 9.28 -52.29 -7.05
N ILE A 275 10.45 -52.92 -6.98
CA ILE A 275 11.02 -53.71 -8.08
C ILE A 275 10.34 -55.08 -8.23
N LEU A 276 9.71 -55.61 -7.18
CA LEU A 276 9.06 -56.93 -7.19
C LEU A 276 7.54 -56.90 -7.53
N ALA A 277 6.94 -55.72 -7.62
CA ALA A 277 5.50 -55.54 -7.88
C ALA A 277 5.19 -54.98 -9.29
N GLY A 278 6.18 -54.88 -10.18
CA GLY A 278 6.06 -54.42 -11.57
C GLY A 278 6.43 -55.49 -12.58
#